data_AF-A0A4S4E2E6-F1
#
_entry.id   AF-A0A4S4E2E6-F1
#
_cell.length_a   1.000
_cell.length_b   1.000
_cell.length_c   1.000
_cell.angle_alpha   90.00
_cell.angle_beta   90.00
_cell.angle_gamma   90.00
#
_symmetry.space_group_name_H-M   'P 1'
#
loop_
_entity.id
_entity.type
_entity.pdbx_description
1 polymer ?
#
loop_
_entity_poly.entity_id
_entity_poly.type
_entity_poly.pdbx_seq_one_letter_code
_entity_poly.pdbx_strand_id
1 'polypeptide(L)'
;MMELDPVFVCVSSILHSRSYICARSRDIYTIVRARSIVRTRLRNAFEEGHGFYSAAGNSAVGQSANLWSQSAVGQSAAGNSAVELLFSLYDLLICGAARGVLICHSLEANLMLCFLLCVWFSIAIMALASTLASASDPSQLQDFCVAVKDSKSAVFVNGKFCNDPKLATANDFFYSGLLTPRNTSNPVGSTVTPVNVMQIPGLNTLGVSLARIDFAPYGLNPPHTHPRGTEILVVLEGTLYVGFVTSNPDNRLFTKVLYPGDVFVFPQGLIHFQFNQGKTNAVALAGLSSQNPGVITIANAVFGSNPKISDDVLAKAFQVDKKVVDHLQAQFWWPNN
;
A
#
# COMPACT_ATOMS: atom_id res chain seq x y z
N MET A 1 -60.55 -34.91 -20.47
CA MET A 1 -59.96 -35.04 -19.13
C MET A 1 -58.53 -34.55 -19.20
N MET A 2 -58.13 -33.74 -18.21
CA MET A 2 -56.90 -32.94 -18.04
C MET A 2 -56.90 -31.58 -18.75
N GLU A 3 -57.48 -30.59 -18.06
CA GLU A 3 -57.07 -29.19 -18.18
C GLU A 3 -55.68 -29.03 -17.54
N LEU A 4 -54.76 -28.35 -18.24
CA LEU A 4 -53.48 -27.91 -17.69
C LEU A 4 -53.68 -26.57 -16.98
N ASP A 5 -53.25 -26.48 -15.71
CA ASP A 5 -53.27 -25.22 -14.96
C ASP A 5 -52.25 -24.21 -15.51
N PRO A 6 -52.58 -22.90 -15.51
CA PRO A 6 -51.68 -21.86 -16.00
C PRO A 6 -50.46 -21.65 -15.08
N VAL A 7 -49.26 -21.60 -15.65
CA VAL A 7 -48.01 -21.26 -14.94
C VAL A 7 -47.86 -19.73 -14.87
N PHE A 8 -47.60 -19.21 -13.68
CA PHE A 8 -47.23 -17.81 -13.47
C PHE A 8 -45.70 -17.66 -13.49
N VAL A 9 -45.18 -16.74 -14.30
CA VAL A 9 -43.78 -16.31 -14.25
C VAL A 9 -43.78 -14.85 -13.81
N CYS A 10 -43.20 -14.57 -12.64
CA CYS A 10 -43.01 -13.21 -12.14
C CYS A 10 -41.52 -13.01 -11.83
N VAL A 11 -40.93 -11.92 -12.31
CA VAL A 11 -39.51 -11.57 -12.12
C VAL A 11 -39.45 -10.35 -11.19
N SER A 12 -38.67 -10.44 -10.12
CA SER A 12 -38.36 -9.32 -9.22
C SER A 12 -37.08 -8.63 -9.70
N SER A 13 -37.11 -7.31 -9.92
CA SER A 13 -35.90 -6.52 -10.14
C SER A 13 -35.36 -6.00 -8.81
N ILE A 14 -34.11 -6.34 -8.47
CA ILE A 14 -33.44 -5.98 -7.20
C ILE A 14 -33.10 -4.48 -7.07
N LEU A 15 -33.44 -3.63 -8.03
CA LEU A 15 -33.19 -2.19 -7.95
C LEU A 15 -34.49 -1.40 -8.03
N HIS A 16 -34.95 -0.98 -6.85
CA HIS A 16 -35.87 0.14 -6.56
C HIS A 16 -37.07 0.35 -7.52
N SER A 17 -38.16 -0.39 -7.30
CA SER A 17 -39.56 0.08 -7.26
C SER A 17 -40.52 -1.12 -7.34
N ARG A 18 -41.57 -1.13 -6.52
CA ARG A 18 -42.57 -2.22 -6.45
C ARG A 18 -43.46 -2.20 -7.71
N SER A 19 -43.09 -2.95 -8.74
CA SER A 19 -44.00 -3.27 -9.84
C SER A 19 -43.70 -4.67 -10.39
N TYR A 20 -44.68 -5.57 -10.28
CA TYR A 20 -44.60 -6.93 -10.81
C TYR A 20 -45.08 -6.93 -12.26
N ILE A 21 -44.26 -7.41 -13.20
CA ILE A 21 -44.72 -7.76 -14.54
C ILE A 21 -44.98 -9.26 -14.54
N CYS A 22 -46.24 -9.67 -14.49
CA CYS A 22 -46.63 -11.07 -14.71
C CYS A 22 -47.35 -11.15 -16.06
N ALA A 23 -46.86 -12.02 -16.95
CA ALA A 23 -47.47 -12.27 -18.24
C ALA A 23 -48.19 -13.62 -18.23
N ARG A 24 -49.48 -13.63 -18.61
CA ARG A 24 -50.26 -14.87 -18.78
C ARG A 24 -50.16 -15.29 -20.25
N SER A 25 -49.45 -16.38 -20.55
CA SER A 25 -49.40 -16.92 -21.92
C SER A 25 -49.36 -18.44 -21.92
N ARG A 26 -50.10 -19.05 -22.86
CA ARG A 26 -50.10 -20.51 -23.12
C ARG A 26 -49.13 -20.91 -24.25
N ASP A 27 -48.27 -19.98 -24.71
CA ASP A 27 -47.46 -20.17 -25.91
C ASP A 27 -45.94 -20.06 -25.63
N ILE A 28 -45.21 -21.15 -25.90
CA ILE A 28 -43.76 -21.32 -25.69
C ILE A 28 -42.96 -20.22 -26.42
N TYR A 29 -43.43 -19.75 -27.56
CA TYR A 29 -42.74 -18.72 -28.36
C TYR A 29 -42.69 -17.38 -27.62
N THR A 30 -43.71 -17.08 -26.80
CA THR A 30 -43.78 -15.84 -26.01
C THR A 30 -42.82 -15.87 -24.83
N ILE A 31 -42.63 -17.04 -24.20
CA ILE A 31 -41.71 -17.26 -23.07
C ILE A 31 -40.25 -17.14 -23.53
N VAL A 32 -39.92 -17.71 -24.71
CA VAL A 32 -38.58 -17.58 -25.31
C VAL A 32 -38.26 -16.13 -25.67
N ARG A 33 -39.24 -15.37 -26.19
CA ARG A 33 -39.07 -13.94 -26.48
C ARG A 33 -38.87 -13.10 -25.21
N ALA A 34 -39.61 -13.41 -24.14
CA ALA A 34 -39.43 -12.78 -22.83
C ALA A 34 -38.03 -13.08 -22.24
N ARG A 35 -37.53 -14.32 -22.37
CA ARG A 35 -36.16 -14.71 -22.00
C ARG A 35 -35.10 -13.91 -22.76
N SER A 36 -35.27 -13.73 -24.07
CA SER A 36 -34.36 -12.90 -24.87
C SER A 36 -34.34 -11.45 -24.40
N ILE A 37 -35.49 -10.87 -24.10
CA ILE A 37 -35.61 -9.46 -23.66
C ILE A 37 -34.98 -9.26 -22.28
N VAL A 38 -35.19 -10.18 -21.33
CA VAL A 38 -34.59 -10.11 -19.99
C VAL A 38 -33.07 -10.29 -20.05
N ARG A 39 -32.58 -11.22 -20.90
CA ARG A 39 -31.15 -11.43 -21.13
C ARG A 39 -30.47 -10.20 -21.74
N THR A 40 -31.11 -9.53 -22.69
CA THR A 40 -30.60 -8.27 -23.27
C THR A 40 -30.64 -7.14 -22.25
N ARG A 41 -31.70 -7.02 -21.43
CA ARG A 41 -31.79 -5.96 -20.41
C ARG A 41 -30.78 -6.13 -19.26
N LEU A 42 -30.51 -7.36 -18.82
CA LEU A 42 -29.49 -7.63 -17.79
C LEU A 42 -28.06 -7.42 -18.32
N ARG A 43 -27.80 -7.76 -19.60
CA ARG A 43 -26.53 -7.45 -20.26
C ARG A 43 -26.32 -5.94 -20.37
N ASN A 44 -27.34 -5.19 -20.80
CA ASN A 44 -27.26 -3.74 -20.90
C ASN A 44 -27.10 -3.07 -19.52
N ALA A 45 -27.77 -3.56 -18.48
CA ALA A 45 -27.59 -3.05 -17.11
C ALA A 45 -26.17 -3.29 -16.55
N PHE A 46 -25.53 -4.39 -16.96
CA PHE A 46 -24.13 -4.69 -16.61
C PHE A 46 -23.16 -3.77 -17.38
N GLU A 47 -23.41 -3.53 -18.68
CA GLU A 47 -22.63 -2.59 -19.50
C GLU A 47 -22.81 -1.13 -19.06
N GLU A 48 -24.02 -0.70 -18.66
CA GLU A 48 -24.28 0.64 -18.09
C GLU A 48 -23.60 0.83 -16.72
N GLY A 49 -23.50 -0.23 -15.91
CA GLY A 49 -22.71 -0.23 -14.67
C GLY A 49 -21.20 -0.05 -14.90
N HIS A 50 -20.68 -0.53 -16.02
CA HIS A 50 -19.31 -0.24 -16.47
C HIS A 50 -19.17 1.18 -17.07
N GLY A 51 -20.23 1.74 -17.65
CA GLY A 51 -20.27 3.12 -18.14
C GLY A 51 -20.09 4.19 -17.05
N PHE A 52 -20.53 3.92 -15.82
CA PHE A 52 -20.31 4.82 -14.69
C PHE A 52 -18.86 4.88 -14.20
N TYR A 53 -18.05 3.84 -14.46
CA TYR A 53 -16.61 3.87 -14.22
C TYR A 53 -15.81 4.46 -15.39
N SER A 54 -16.41 4.60 -16.58
CA SER A 54 -15.79 5.19 -17.77
C SER A 54 -16.01 6.71 -17.92
N ALA A 55 -17.01 7.30 -17.26
CA ALA A 55 -17.34 8.73 -17.42
C ALA A 55 -16.76 9.64 -16.31
N ALA A 56 -16.02 9.09 -15.35
CA ALA A 56 -15.30 9.86 -14.32
C ALA A 56 -13.80 10.06 -14.65
N GLY A 57 -13.46 10.11 -15.95
CA GLY A 57 -12.08 10.19 -16.43
C GLY A 57 -11.89 11.25 -17.50
N ASN A 58 -12.17 12.51 -17.19
CA ASN A 58 -11.64 13.66 -17.94
C ASN A 58 -11.58 14.92 -17.05
N SER A 59 -10.71 14.88 -16.05
CA SER A 59 -9.90 16.03 -15.65
C SER A 59 -8.58 15.52 -15.07
N ALA A 60 -7.50 16.16 -15.52
CA ALA A 60 -6.14 15.65 -15.47
C ALA A 60 -5.57 15.49 -14.05
N VAL A 61 -5.06 14.29 -13.71
CA VAL A 61 -3.73 14.07 -13.12
C VAL A 61 -3.30 12.63 -13.46
N GLY A 62 -2.39 12.48 -14.42
CA GLY A 62 -1.75 11.21 -14.74
C GLY A 62 -0.45 11.04 -13.97
N GLN A 63 -0.35 9.97 -13.17
CA GLN A 63 0.84 9.10 -12.99
C GLN A 63 0.61 8.12 -11.81
N SER A 64 -0.36 7.24 -11.96
CA SER A 64 -0.51 6.04 -11.12
C SER A 64 -1.13 4.85 -11.87
N ALA A 65 -1.37 4.98 -13.18
CA ALA A 65 -2.14 4.01 -13.97
C ALA A 65 -1.35 2.80 -14.49
N ASN A 66 -0.02 2.75 -14.33
CA ASN A 66 0.80 1.70 -14.95
C ASN A 66 1.01 0.43 -14.10
N LEU A 67 0.50 0.37 -12.87
CA LEU A 67 0.57 -0.86 -12.03
C LEU A 67 -0.78 -1.60 -11.91
N TRP A 68 -1.89 -0.95 -12.28
CA TRP A 68 -3.23 -1.58 -12.31
C TRP A 68 -3.63 -2.09 -13.71
N SER A 69 -2.90 -1.71 -14.75
CA SER A 69 -3.16 -2.18 -16.13
C SER A 69 -2.84 -3.67 -16.31
N GLN A 70 -1.88 -4.23 -15.58
CA GLN A 70 -1.51 -5.65 -15.71
C GLN A 70 -2.37 -6.59 -14.86
N SER A 71 -3.06 -6.10 -13.82
CA SER A 71 -4.03 -6.90 -13.05
C SER A 71 -5.44 -6.91 -13.69
N ALA A 72 -5.80 -5.87 -14.43
CA ALA A 72 -7.10 -5.77 -15.09
C ALA A 72 -7.27 -6.74 -16.29
N VAL A 73 -6.18 -7.11 -16.98
CA VAL A 73 -6.22 -8.07 -18.08
C VAL A 73 -6.47 -9.50 -17.58
N GLY A 74 -6.06 -9.82 -16.35
CA GLY A 74 -6.32 -11.12 -15.71
C GLY A 74 -7.70 -11.22 -15.02
N GLN A 75 -8.30 -10.10 -14.64
CA GLN A 75 -9.63 -10.08 -14.00
C GLN A 75 -10.79 -10.17 -14.99
N SER A 76 -10.59 -9.82 -16.27
CA SER A 76 -11.66 -9.88 -17.28
C SER A 76 -12.05 -11.32 -17.66
N ALA A 77 -11.09 -12.26 -17.66
CA ALA A 77 -11.35 -13.67 -17.91
C ALA A 77 -12.08 -14.33 -16.71
N ALA A 78 -11.66 -14.00 -15.47
CA ALA A 78 -12.28 -14.54 -14.26
C ALA A 78 -13.71 -14.03 -14.03
N GLY A 79 -13.99 -12.76 -14.36
CA GLY A 79 -15.34 -12.18 -14.28
C GLY A 79 -16.33 -12.81 -15.27
N ASN A 80 -15.89 -13.11 -16.50
CA ASN A 80 -16.73 -13.79 -17.50
C ASN A 80 -17.03 -15.25 -17.12
N SER A 81 -16.07 -15.96 -16.52
CA SER A 81 -16.28 -17.32 -16.03
C SER A 81 -17.26 -17.40 -14.84
N ALA A 82 -17.24 -16.43 -13.93
CA ALA A 82 -18.16 -16.38 -12.79
C ALA A 82 -19.62 -16.13 -13.23
N VAL A 83 -19.81 -15.30 -14.26
CA VAL A 83 -21.14 -15.00 -14.82
C VAL A 83 -21.67 -16.19 -15.63
N GLU A 84 -20.84 -16.87 -16.43
CA GLU A 84 -21.20 -18.11 -17.12
C GLU A 84 -21.55 -19.24 -16.13
N LEU A 85 -20.82 -19.37 -15.01
CA LEU A 85 -21.15 -20.31 -13.93
C LEU A 85 -22.50 -20.02 -13.29
N LEU A 86 -22.82 -18.75 -13.04
CA LEU A 86 -24.14 -18.32 -12.53
C LEU A 86 -25.27 -18.63 -13.53
N PHE A 87 -25.02 -18.51 -14.84
CA PHE A 87 -25.99 -18.86 -15.87
C PHE A 87 -26.19 -20.38 -16.00
N SER A 88 -25.12 -21.19 -15.97
CA SER A 88 -25.25 -22.66 -15.94
C SER A 88 -25.95 -23.17 -14.68
N LEU A 89 -25.77 -22.51 -13.54
CA LEU A 89 -26.49 -22.83 -12.30
C LEU A 89 -27.99 -22.51 -12.41
N TYR A 90 -28.35 -21.44 -13.13
CA TYR A 90 -29.75 -21.07 -13.37
C TYR A 90 -30.46 -22.06 -14.31
N ASP A 91 -29.75 -22.57 -15.33
CA ASP A 91 -30.31 -23.54 -16.27
C ASP A 91 -30.46 -24.95 -15.65
N LEU A 92 -29.59 -25.35 -14.71
CA LEU A 92 -29.75 -26.60 -13.96
C LEU A 92 -30.98 -26.59 -13.05
N LEU A 93 -31.28 -25.46 -12.41
CA LEU A 93 -32.41 -25.29 -11.49
C LEU A 93 -33.78 -25.41 -12.18
N ILE A 94 -33.87 -25.15 -13.48
CA ILE A 94 -35.14 -25.23 -14.23
C ILE A 94 -35.40 -26.64 -14.77
N CYS A 95 -34.37 -27.47 -14.92
CA CYS A 95 -34.53 -28.81 -15.50
C CYS A 95 -35.20 -29.82 -14.54
N GLY A 96 -35.26 -29.53 -13.24
CA GLY A 96 -35.91 -30.37 -12.21
C GLY A 96 -37.43 -30.21 -12.10
N ALA A 97 -38.03 -29.17 -12.69
CA ALA A 97 -39.45 -28.87 -12.49
C ALA A 97 -40.43 -29.63 -13.43
N ALA A 98 -39.93 -30.45 -14.36
CA ALA A 98 -40.75 -31.01 -15.43
C ALA A 98 -41.22 -32.46 -15.27
N ARG A 99 -40.78 -33.22 -14.25
CA ARG A 99 -41.31 -34.58 -14.00
C ARG A 99 -41.32 -34.89 -12.50
N GLY A 100 -42.53 -34.98 -11.94
CA GLY A 100 -42.73 -35.27 -10.52
C GLY A 100 -42.17 -36.63 -10.11
N VAL A 101 -41.17 -36.63 -9.22
CA VAL A 101 -40.84 -37.70 -8.29
C VAL A 101 -40.20 -37.04 -7.06
N LEU A 102 -40.84 -37.17 -5.90
CA LEU A 102 -40.46 -36.61 -4.59
C LEU A 102 -39.14 -37.16 -4.00
N ILE A 103 -38.32 -37.85 -4.81
CA ILE A 103 -37.02 -38.42 -4.43
C ILE A 103 -35.87 -37.49 -4.85
N CYS A 104 -36.10 -36.53 -5.77
CA CYS A 104 -35.05 -35.63 -6.28
C CYS A 104 -34.72 -34.45 -5.34
N HIS A 105 -35.67 -34.03 -4.49
CA HIS A 105 -35.46 -32.90 -3.56
C HIS A 105 -34.34 -33.13 -2.52
N SER A 106 -34.09 -34.38 -2.13
CA SER A 106 -33.01 -34.74 -1.20
C SER A 106 -31.64 -34.74 -1.88
N LEU A 107 -31.56 -35.23 -3.12
CA LEU A 107 -30.30 -35.31 -3.86
C LEU A 107 -29.81 -33.92 -4.30
N GLU A 108 -30.73 -33.04 -4.71
CA GLU A 108 -30.42 -31.64 -5.07
C GLU A 108 -30.01 -30.81 -3.86
N ALA A 109 -30.66 -30.99 -2.70
CA ALA A 109 -30.26 -30.31 -1.47
C ALA A 109 -28.86 -30.75 -1.00
N ASN A 110 -28.56 -32.04 -1.07
CA ASN A 110 -27.23 -32.56 -0.73
C ASN A 110 -26.14 -32.10 -1.71
N LEU A 111 -26.45 -32.03 -3.01
CA LEU A 111 -25.53 -31.54 -4.03
C LEU A 111 -25.28 -30.03 -3.87
N MET A 112 -26.32 -29.26 -3.59
CA MET A 112 -26.22 -27.82 -3.30
C MET A 112 -25.42 -27.56 -2.01
N LEU A 113 -25.65 -28.36 -0.97
CA LEU A 113 -24.86 -28.29 0.27
C LEU A 113 -23.39 -28.63 0.03
N CYS A 114 -23.10 -29.67 -0.75
CA CYS A 114 -21.73 -30.06 -1.12
C CYS A 114 -21.03 -28.96 -1.92
N PHE A 115 -21.72 -28.34 -2.89
CA PHE A 115 -21.18 -27.21 -3.65
C PHE A 115 -20.88 -26.01 -2.75
N LEU A 116 -21.81 -25.64 -1.86
CA LEU A 116 -21.59 -24.56 -0.89
C LEU A 116 -20.39 -24.87 0.01
N LEU A 117 -20.27 -26.10 0.53
CA LEU A 117 -19.12 -26.52 1.34
C LEU A 117 -17.80 -26.44 0.57
N CYS A 118 -17.76 -26.85 -0.71
CA CYS A 118 -16.58 -26.72 -1.56
C CYS A 118 -16.20 -25.26 -1.82
N VAL A 119 -17.19 -24.38 -2.03
CA VAL A 119 -16.96 -22.94 -2.20
C VAL A 119 -16.41 -22.33 -0.90
N TRP A 120 -17.01 -22.61 0.25
CA TRP A 120 -16.52 -22.14 1.56
C TRP A 120 -15.12 -22.66 1.87
N PHE A 121 -14.84 -23.93 1.55
CA PHE A 121 -13.51 -24.52 1.71
C PHE A 121 -12.48 -23.85 0.79
N SER A 122 -12.85 -23.57 -0.46
CA SER A 122 -11.98 -22.85 -1.42
C SER A 122 -11.71 -21.41 -0.99
N ILE A 123 -12.71 -20.70 -0.47
CA ILE A 123 -12.56 -19.36 0.12
C ILE A 123 -11.66 -19.42 1.36
N ALA A 124 -11.83 -20.42 2.22
CA ALA A 124 -10.99 -20.60 3.40
C ALA A 124 -9.52 -20.89 3.03
N ILE A 125 -9.28 -21.73 2.01
CA ILE A 125 -7.93 -21.98 1.48
C ILE A 125 -7.34 -20.71 0.86
N MET A 126 -8.10 -19.97 0.06
CA MET A 126 -7.67 -18.69 -0.53
C MET A 126 -7.34 -17.66 0.56
N ALA A 127 -8.15 -17.58 1.61
CA ALA A 127 -7.92 -16.70 2.76
C ALA A 127 -6.67 -17.10 3.58
N LEU A 128 -6.40 -18.41 3.70
CA LEU A 128 -5.16 -18.92 4.30
C LEU A 128 -3.93 -18.67 3.39
N ALA A 129 -4.13 -18.73 2.06
CA ALA A 129 -3.07 -18.54 1.06
C ALA A 129 -2.76 -17.05 0.80
N SER A 130 -3.68 -16.14 1.08
CA SER A 130 -3.43 -14.69 1.14
C SER A 130 -2.62 -14.35 2.40
N THR A 131 -1.37 -14.76 2.40
CA THR A 131 -0.42 -14.51 3.47
C THR A 131 -0.25 -13.01 3.72
N LEU A 132 -0.20 -12.70 5.02
CA LEU A 132 0.23 -11.48 5.68
C LEU A 132 1.18 -10.64 4.81
N ALA A 133 0.68 -9.52 4.28
CA ALA A 133 1.56 -8.50 3.72
C ALA A 133 2.40 -7.91 4.88
N SER A 134 3.63 -8.36 5.04
CA SER A 134 4.57 -7.75 5.98
C SER A 134 5.05 -6.40 5.42
N ALA A 135 4.78 -5.33 6.16
CA ALA A 135 5.21 -3.96 5.82
C ALA A 135 6.60 -3.60 6.40
N SER A 136 7.34 -4.59 6.90
CA SER A 136 8.71 -4.49 7.40
C SER A 136 9.69 -5.20 6.46
N ASP A 137 10.99 -5.03 6.72
CA ASP A 137 12.02 -5.84 6.06
C ASP A 137 11.68 -7.34 6.22
N PRO A 138 11.78 -8.16 5.15
CA PRO A 138 11.58 -9.61 5.25
C PRO A 138 12.61 -10.25 6.17
N SER A 139 12.19 -11.23 6.96
CA SER A 139 13.12 -12.03 7.76
C SER A 139 14.13 -12.75 6.87
N GLN A 140 15.39 -12.79 7.31
CA GLN A 140 16.45 -13.56 6.66
C GLN A 140 16.11 -15.06 6.59
N LEU A 141 16.47 -15.69 5.47
CA LEU A 141 16.28 -17.14 5.23
C LEU A 141 17.55 -17.96 5.45
N GLN A 142 18.65 -17.28 5.79
CA GLN A 142 19.97 -17.83 6.06
C GLN A 142 20.72 -16.90 7.02
N ASP A 143 21.86 -17.33 7.56
CA ASP A 143 22.64 -16.57 8.54
C ASP A 143 23.01 -15.16 8.06
N PHE A 144 23.44 -15.03 6.80
CA PHE A 144 23.76 -13.75 6.17
C PHE A 144 23.62 -13.79 4.65
N CYS A 145 23.42 -12.61 4.04
CA CYS A 145 23.38 -12.41 2.60
C CYS A 145 24.07 -11.09 2.27
N VAL A 146 25.40 -11.09 2.13
CA VAL A 146 26.18 -9.88 1.84
C VAL A 146 25.75 -9.30 0.50
N ALA A 147 25.33 -8.03 0.48
CA ALA A 147 24.91 -7.38 -0.76
C ALA A 147 26.04 -7.30 -1.81
N VAL A 148 25.72 -7.64 -3.06
CA VAL A 148 26.62 -7.42 -4.20
C VAL A 148 26.88 -5.91 -4.35
N LYS A 149 28.15 -5.52 -4.58
CA LYS A 149 28.56 -4.12 -4.72
C LYS A 149 28.18 -3.50 -6.07
N ASP A 150 28.04 -4.31 -7.12
CA ASP A 150 27.91 -3.85 -8.50
C ASP A 150 26.51 -4.15 -9.05
N SER A 151 25.82 -3.11 -9.51
CA SER A 151 24.44 -3.13 -10.01
C SER A 151 24.33 -3.41 -11.51
N LYS A 152 25.42 -3.84 -12.16
CA LYS A 152 25.41 -4.19 -13.59
C LYS A 152 24.64 -5.48 -13.91
N SER A 153 24.25 -6.25 -12.90
CA SER A 153 23.28 -7.33 -13.05
C SER A 153 21.89 -6.73 -13.28
N ALA A 154 21.39 -6.83 -14.51
CA ALA A 154 20.20 -6.15 -15.04
C ALA A 154 18.83 -6.50 -14.40
N VAL A 155 18.79 -7.03 -13.18
CA VAL A 155 17.55 -7.49 -12.52
C VAL A 155 17.36 -6.71 -11.21
N PHE A 156 16.17 -6.14 -11.03
CA PHE A 156 15.79 -5.45 -9.80
C PHE A 156 14.98 -6.40 -8.92
N VAL A 157 15.36 -6.52 -7.64
CA VAL A 157 14.69 -7.35 -6.63
C VAL A 157 14.34 -6.51 -5.41
N ASN A 158 13.44 -7.01 -4.54
CA ASN A 158 13.22 -6.39 -3.24
C ASN A 158 14.46 -6.62 -2.35
N GLY A 159 15.17 -5.54 -1.98
CA GLY A 159 16.45 -5.61 -1.29
C GLY A 159 17.64 -5.63 -2.25
N LYS A 160 18.61 -6.51 -2.01
CA LYS A 160 19.80 -6.68 -2.85
C LYS A 160 20.17 -8.15 -3.04
N PHE A 161 20.83 -8.47 -4.15
CA PHE A 161 21.42 -9.78 -4.37
C PHE A 161 22.49 -10.11 -3.33
N CYS A 162 22.63 -11.39 -3.02
CA CYS A 162 23.71 -11.91 -2.20
C CYS A 162 24.95 -12.22 -3.05
N ASN A 163 26.14 -11.92 -2.54
CA ASN A 163 27.38 -12.53 -2.99
C ASN A 163 27.44 -14.01 -2.56
N ASP A 164 28.38 -14.77 -3.15
CA ASP A 164 28.71 -16.12 -2.67
C ASP A 164 29.14 -16.04 -1.18
N PRO A 165 28.44 -16.73 -0.26
CA PRO A 165 28.74 -16.66 1.16
C PRO A 165 30.15 -17.13 1.51
N LYS A 166 30.80 -17.95 0.66
CA LYS A 166 32.19 -18.39 0.86
C LYS A 166 33.22 -17.27 0.66
N LEU A 167 32.83 -16.19 -0.02
CA LEU A 167 33.68 -15.03 -0.27
C LEU A 167 33.52 -13.93 0.80
N ALA A 168 32.56 -14.09 1.72
CA ALA A 168 32.30 -13.11 2.75
C ALA A 168 33.46 -13.02 3.75
N THR A 169 33.77 -11.79 4.16
CA THR A 169 34.83 -11.50 5.14
C THR A 169 34.30 -10.59 6.23
N ALA A 170 35.05 -10.44 7.34
CA ALA A 170 34.68 -9.51 8.40
C ALA A 170 34.49 -8.06 7.89
N ASN A 171 35.20 -7.66 6.83
CA ASN A 171 35.10 -6.34 6.24
C ASN A 171 33.73 -6.07 5.59
N ASP A 172 32.96 -7.10 5.24
CA ASP A 172 31.61 -6.95 4.67
C ASP A 172 30.55 -6.59 5.73
N PHE A 173 30.88 -6.77 7.00
CA PHE A 173 30.03 -6.52 8.17
C PHE A 173 30.52 -5.34 9.02
N PHE A 174 31.50 -4.58 8.54
CA PHE A 174 32.22 -3.60 9.32
C PHE A 174 32.14 -2.21 8.71
N TYR A 175 31.99 -1.20 9.57
CA TYR A 175 32.13 0.21 9.22
C TYR A 175 32.94 0.92 10.30
N SER A 176 33.92 1.72 9.87
CA SER A 176 34.75 2.54 10.77
C SER A 176 34.52 4.03 10.54
N GLY A 177 34.94 4.85 11.50
CA GLY A 177 34.89 6.30 11.37
C GLY A 177 33.61 6.97 11.89
N LEU A 178 32.66 6.21 12.45
CA LEU A 178 31.47 6.78 13.12
C LEU A 178 31.83 7.70 14.29
N LEU A 179 33.00 7.57 14.90
CA LEU A 179 33.42 8.46 15.97
C LEU A 179 33.90 9.84 15.47
N THR A 180 34.19 9.98 14.18
CA THR A 180 34.67 11.25 13.60
C THR A 180 33.50 12.20 13.36
N PRO A 181 33.48 13.39 13.99
CA PRO A 181 32.43 14.38 13.73
C PRO A 181 32.39 14.81 12.26
N ARG A 182 31.20 14.99 11.71
CA ARG A 182 31.01 15.56 10.37
C ARG A 182 30.82 17.07 10.39
N ASN A 183 31.08 17.68 9.23
CA ASN A 183 30.98 19.13 9.07
C ASN A 183 29.53 19.60 9.09
N THR A 184 29.16 20.32 10.14
CA THR A 184 27.83 20.91 10.34
C THR A 184 27.70 22.34 9.78
N SER A 185 28.68 22.83 9.01
CA SER A 185 28.67 24.16 8.37
C SER A 185 27.74 24.16 7.15
N ASN A 186 26.44 24.04 7.40
CA ASN A 186 25.37 24.07 6.40
C ASN A 186 24.15 24.83 6.98
N PRO A 187 23.15 25.20 6.17
CA PRO A 187 22.04 26.05 6.61
C PRO A 187 21.21 25.49 7.77
N VAL A 188 21.16 24.17 7.94
CA VAL A 188 20.43 23.53 9.04
C VAL A 188 21.32 23.21 10.24
N GLY A 189 22.63 23.36 10.15
CA GLY A 189 23.55 23.17 11.27
C GLY A 189 23.66 21.72 11.75
N SER A 190 23.31 20.73 10.93
CA SER A 190 23.38 19.30 11.28
C SER A 190 23.87 18.44 10.13
N THR A 191 24.39 17.25 10.41
CA THR A 191 24.78 16.28 9.38
C THR A 191 24.54 14.86 9.87
N VAL A 192 23.84 14.08 9.04
CA VAL A 192 23.57 12.67 9.26
C VAL A 192 24.62 11.85 8.51
N THR A 193 25.28 10.93 9.22
CA THR A 193 26.15 9.90 8.62
C THR A 193 25.39 8.57 8.64
N PRO A 194 24.79 8.14 7.52
CA PRO A 194 24.08 6.87 7.47
C PRO A 194 25.05 5.69 7.49
N VAL A 195 24.60 4.60 8.11
CA VAL A 195 25.28 3.30 8.18
C VAL A 195 24.23 2.23 7.92
N ASN A 196 23.74 2.24 6.68
CA ASN A 196 22.72 1.32 6.21
C ASN A 196 23.35 0.31 5.23
N VAL A 197 22.52 -0.49 4.54
CA VAL A 197 22.99 -1.52 3.59
C VAL A 197 23.92 -0.99 2.48
N MET A 198 23.92 0.32 2.22
CA MET A 198 24.84 0.95 1.27
C MET A 198 26.26 1.10 1.82
N GLN A 199 26.42 1.28 3.13
CA GLN A 199 27.73 1.39 3.80
C GLN A 199 28.22 0.04 4.33
N ILE A 200 27.31 -0.80 4.84
CA ILE A 200 27.63 -2.16 5.31
C ILE A 200 26.82 -3.16 4.48
N PRO A 201 27.40 -3.75 3.42
CA PRO A 201 26.71 -4.72 2.58
C PRO A 201 26.16 -5.93 3.33
N GLY A 202 26.80 -6.33 4.43
CA GLY A 202 26.37 -7.41 5.31
C GLY A 202 25.04 -7.16 6.05
N LEU A 203 24.52 -5.93 6.08
CA LEU A 203 23.20 -5.62 6.66
C LEU A 203 22.02 -6.12 5.81
N ASN A 204 22.28 -6.51 4.56
CA ASN A 204 21.23 -6.98 3.68
C ASN A 204 20.54 -8.23 4.26
N THR A 205 19.21 -8.21 4.26
CA THR A 205 18.28 -9.18 4.87
C THR A 205 18.16 -9.15 6.40
N LEU A 206 18.93 -8.31 7.11
CA LEU A 206 18.99 -8.32 8.58
C LEU A 206 18.04 -7.33 9.28
N GLY A 207 17.33 -6.48 8.54
CA GLY A 207 16.27 -5.63 9.10
C GLY A 207 16.73 -4.52 10.04
N VAL A 208 18.02 -4.14 10.03
CA VAL A 208 18.56 -3.08 10.90
C VAL A 208 19.54 -2.16 10.20
N SER A 209 19.64 -0.92 10.67
CA SER A 209 20.69 0.03 10.30
C SER A 209 20.99 1.01 11.43
N LEU A 210 22.03 1.82 11.24
CA LEU A 210 22.46 2.84 12.20
C LEU A 210 22.67 4.17 11.48
N ALA A 211 22.63 5.28 12.21
CA ALA A 211 23.13 6.56 11.77
C ALA A 211 23.78 7.31 12.93
N ARG A 212 24.80 8.13 12.64
CA ARG A 212 25.27 9.18 13.54
C ARG A 212 24.71 10.52 13.09
N ILE A 213 24.38 11.38 14.03
CA ILE A 213 23.95 12.74 13.75
C ILE A 213 24.81 13.71 14.57
N ASP A 214 25.47 14.63 13.87
CA ASP A 214 26.24 15.72 14.46
C ASP A 214 25.43 17.02 14.34
N PHE A 215 25.38 17.81 15.42
CA PHE A 215 24.69 19.09 15.48
C PHE A 215 25.64 20.19 15.94
N ALA A 216 25.70 21.29 15.19
CA ALA A 216 26.23 22.57 15.67
C ALA A 216 25.30 23.15 16.77
N PRO A 217 25.73 24.18 17.52
CA PRO A 217 24.81 24.94 18.37
C PRO A 217 23.64 25.45 17.55
N TYR A 218 22.41 25.26 18.03
CA TYR A 218 21.18 25.61 17.29
C TYR A 218 21.01 24.85 15.95
N GLY A 219 21.71 23.73 15.79
CA GLY A 219 21.52 22.84 14.64
C GLY A 219 20.19 22.08 14.71
N LEU A 220 19.58 21.88 13.55
CA LEU A 220 18.31 21.22 13.35
C LEU A 220 18.50 20.04 12.39
N ASN A 221 18.07 18.85 12.79
CA ASN A 221 17.66 17.82 11.85
C ASN A 221 16.18 18.08 11.54
N PRO A 222 15.82 18.62 10.36
CA PRO A 222 14.50 19.17 10.09
C PRO A 222 13.39 18.13 10.22
N PRO A 223 12.11 18.53 10.27
CA PRO A 223 10.99 17.60 10.21
C PRO A 223 11.16 16.61 9.04
N HIS A 224 11.22 15.33 9.38
CA HIS A 224 11.39 14.22 8.44
C HIS A 224 10.64 12.98 8.90
N THR A 225 10.55 11.98 8.02
CA THR A 225 9.98 10.67 8.35
C THR A 225 10.79 9.54 7.71
N HIS A 226 10.76 8.38 8.37
CA HIS A 226 11.31 7.12 7.88
C HIS A 226 10.15 6.21 7.44
N PRO A 227 9.87 6.09 6.12
CA PRO A 227 8.70 5.35 5.65
C PRO A 227 8.75 3.85 5.95
N ARG A 228 9.95 3.30 6.18
CA ARG A 228 10.18 1.85 6.31
C ARG A 228 10.88 1.42 7.59
N GLY A 229 11.06 2.30 8.58
CA GLY A 229 11.69 1.92 9.83
C GLY A 229 11.28 2.80 11.00
N THR A 230 11.16 2.18 12.16
CA THR A 230 11.15 2.87 13.46
C THR A 230 12.58 3.27 13.78
N GLU A 231 12.75 4.44 14.40
CA GLU A 231 14.04 4.92 14.90
C GLU A 231 14.06 4.90 16.43
N ILE A 232 15.19 4.51 17.01
CA ILE A 232 15.52 4.73 18.41
C ILE A 232 16.83 5.52 18.49
N LEU A 233 16.80 6.66 19.16
CA LEU A 233 17.90 7.61 19.23
C LEU A 233 18.45 7.70 20.66
N VAL A 234 19.77 7.64 20.81
CA VAL A 234 20.50 7.91 22.05
C VAL A 234 21.39 9.13 21.89
N VAL A 235 21.37 10.03 22.88
CA VAL A 235 22.27 11.19 22.91
C VAL A 235 23.61 10.79 23.52
N LEU A 236 24.70 11.11 22.84
CA LEU A 236 26.06 10.88 23.35
C LEU A 236 26.67 12.14 23.96
N GLU A 237 26.41 13.31 23.37
CA GLU A 237 26.96 14.59 23.79
C GLU A 237 25.93 15.71 23.59
N GLY A 238 26.04 16.77 24.40
CA GLY A 238 25.18 17.95 24.29
C GLY A 238 23.74 17.72 24.78
N THR A 239 22.78 18.44 24.21
CA THR A 239 21.37 18.39 24.62
C THR A 239 20.47 18.53 23.39
N LEU A 240 19.49 17.64 23.24
CA LEU A 240 18.60 17.64 22.09
C LEU A 240 17.15 17.79 22.51
N TYR A 241 16.47 18.79 21.96
CA TYR A 241 15.02 18.87 21.95
C TYR A 241 14.49 18.04 20.78
N VAL A 242 13.76 16.97 21.08
CA VAL A 242 13.26 16.04 20.07
C VAL A 242 11.74 15.93 20.13
N GLY A 243 11.12 15.49 19.05
CA GLY A 243 9.71 15.13 19.08
C GLY A 243 9.19 14.51 17.80
N PHE A 244 8.01 13.88 17.91
CA PHE A 244 7.23 13.40 16.77
C PHE A 244 5.77 13.85 16.87
N VAL A 245 5.08 13.86 15.74
CA VAL A 245 3.68 14.25 15.63
C VAL A 245 2.83 13.03 15.24
N THR A 246 1.73 12.78 15.96
CA THR A 246 0.80 11.70 15.61
C THR A 246 0.02 12.01 14.34
N SER A 247 -0.59 10.99 13.74
CA SER A 247 -1.48 11.17 12.58
C SER A 247 -2.76 11.93 12.95
N ASN A 248 -3.54 12.27 11.91
CA ASN A 248 -4.89 12.80 12.03
C ASN A 248 -5.80 11.89 12.90
N PRO A 249 -6.81 12.46 13.56
CA PRO A 249 -7.18 13.89 13.56
C PRO A 249 -6.35 14.75 14.53
N ASP A 250 -5.66 14.12 15.49
CA ASP A 250 -5.12 14.85 16.65
C ASP A 250 -3.88 15.69 16.33
N ASN A 251 -3.02 15.23 15.41
CA ASN A 251 -1.74 15.88 15.11
C ASN A 251 -0.95 16.29 16.37
N ARG A 252 -0.97 15.41 17.38
CA ARG A 252 -0.44 15.69 18.71
C ARG A 252 1.09 15.59 18.71
N LEU A 253 1.76 16.62 19.22
CA LEU A 253 3.21 16.62 19.43
C LEU A 253 3.56 15.88 20.73
N PHE A 254 4.44 14.88 20.61
CA PHE A 254 5.17 14.26 21.72
C PHE A 254 6.60 14.75 21.70
N THR A 255 7.09 15.28 22.82
CA THR A 255 8.40 15.92 22.85
C THR A 255 9.11 15.78 24.19
N LYS A 256 10.44 15.82 24.16
CA LYS A 256 11.31 15.78 25.34
C LYS A 256 12.63 16.50 25.04
N VAL A 257 13.25 17.05 26.07
CA VAL A 257 14.67 17.45 26.06
C VAL A 257 15.49 16.27 26.58
N LEU A 258 16.42 15.80 25.79
CA LEU A 258 17.30 14.66 26.06
C LEU A 258 18.70 15.14 26.45
N TYR A 259 19.29 14.49 27.45
CA TYR A 259 20.67 14.65 27.91
C TYR A 259 21.51 13.42 27.51
N PRO A 260 22.85 13.47 27.63
CA PRO A 260 23.69 12.32 27.31
C PRO A 260 23.27 11.07 28.08
N GLY A 261 23.07 9.96 27.36
CA GLY A 261 22.56 8.69 27.88
C GLY A 261 21.04 8.52 27.78
N ASP A 262 20.28 9.59 27.55
CA ASP A 262 18.84 9.50 27.33
C ASP A 262 18.51 8.91 25.95
N VAL A 263 17.38 8.20 25.89
CA VAL A 263 16.88 7.53 24.68
C VAL A 263 15.47 8.00 24.34
N PHE A 264 15.15 8.09 23.05
CA PHE A 264 13.82 8.42 22.56
C PHE A 264 13.48 7.61 21.30
N VAL A 265 12.22 7.20 21.16
CA VAL A 265 11.74 6.37 20.04
C VAL A 265 10.84 7.20 19.12
N PHE A 266 11.09 7.11 17.82
CA PHE A 266 10.26 7.70 16.77
C PHE A 266 9.56 6.57 15.99
N PRO A 267 8.23 6.43 16.12
CA PRO A 267 7.49 5.38 15.41
C PRO A 267 7.61 5.51 13.88
N GLN A 268 7.69 4.36 13.20
CA GLN A 268 7.76 4.30 11.74
C GLN A 268 6.72 5.19 11.07
N GLY A 269 7.14 5.96 10.07
CA GLY A 269 6.26 6.79 9.25
C GLY A 269 5.82 8.10 9.89
N LEU A 270 6.02 8.34 11.19
CA LEU A 270 5.64 9.60 11.82
C LEU A 270 6.67 10.71 11.55
N ILE A 271 6.16 11.93 11.34
CA ILE A 271 7.00 13.12 11.21
C ILE A 271 7.64 13.42 12.55
N HIS A 272 8.96 13.56 12.56
CA HIS A 272 9.75 13.86 13.75
C HIS A 272 10.96 14.75 13.42
N PHE A 273 11.60 15.27 14.47
CA PHE A 273 12.73 16.20 14.36
C PHE A 273 13.64 16.11 15.58
N GLN A 274 14.86 16.64 15.43
CA GLN A 274 15.78 16.87 16.55
C GLN A 274 16.42 18.25 16.42
N PHE A 275 16.45 19.01 17.51
CA PHE A 275 16.97 20.37 17.55
C PHE A 275 17.94 20.54 18.72
N ASN A 276 19.16 20.96 18.44
CA ASN A 276 20.15 21.28 19.47
C ASN A 276 19.88 22.67 20.05
N GLN A 277 19.13 22.75 21.14
CA GLN A 277 18.89 24.00 21.86
C GLN A 277 20.11 24.49 22.68
N GLY A 278 21.17 23.69 22.73
CA GLY A 278 22.39 23.98 23.46
C GLY A 278 23.28 25.01 22.75
N LYS A 279 24.21 25.58 23.54
CA LYS A 279 25.28 26.47 23.05
C LYS A 279 26.54 25.73 22.61
N THR A 280 26.56 24.41 22.78
CA THR A 280 27.65 23.51 22.40
C THR A 280 27.17 22.55 21.33
N ASN A 281 28.11 21.85 20.68
CA ASN A 281 27.75 20.76 19.78
C ASN A 281 26.98 19.66 20.52
N ALA A 282 26.17 18.91 19.77
CA ALA A 282 25.52 17.70 20.24
C ALA A 282 25.75 16.55 19.26
N VAL A 283 25.76 15.33 19.79
CA VAL A 283 25.97 14.10 19.01
C VAL A 283 24.93 13.08 19.44
N ALA A 284 24.32 12.41 18.47
CA ALA A 284 23.40 11.31 18.71
C ALA A 284 23.69 10.12 17.79
N LEU A 285 23.32 8.93 18.24
CA LEU A 285 23.25 7.72 17.42
C LEU A 285 21.80 7.27 17.31
N ALA A 286 21.39 6.90 16.11
CA ALA A 286 20.06 6.43 15.79
C ALA A 286 20.14 5.01 15.24
N GLY A 287 19.49 4.05 15.92
CA GLY A 287 19.26 2.70 15.38
C GLY A 287 17.91 2.65 14.68
N LEU A 288 17.84 1.99 13.52
CA LEU A 288 16.61 1.91 12.73
C LEU A 288 16.24 0.46 12.41
N SER A 289 14.94 0.17 12.44
CA SER A 289 14.38 -1.18 12.22
C SER A 289 14.22 -1.56 10.74
N SER A 290 15.17 -1.17 9.89
CA SER A 290 15.26 -1.58 8.49
C SER A 290 16.70 -1.42 8.00
N GLN A 291 17.13 -2.29 7.09
CA GLN A 291 18.38 -2.16 6.34
C GLN A 291 18.40 -0.91 5.46
N ASN A 292 17.23 -0.40 5.09
CA ASN A 292 17.04 0.80 4.27
C ASN A 292 15.74 1.54 4.69
N PRO A 293 15.77 2.28 5.81
CA PRO A 293 14.60 2.94 6.37
C PRO A 293 14.03 4.02 5.42
N GLY A 294 14.88 4.58 4.54
CA GLY A 294 14.56 5.74 3.72
C GLY A 294 14.42 7.01 4.54
N VAL A 295 14.47 8.17 3.93
CA VAL A 295 14.22 9.45 4.61
C VAL A 295 13.43 10.37 3.69
N ILE A 296 12.41 11.01 4.25
CA ILE A 296 11.65 12.06 3.58
C ILE A 296 11.76 13.31 4.45
N THR A 297 12.67 14.21 4.11
CA THR A 297 12.74 15.54 4.72
C THR A 297 11.57 16.37 4.19
N ILE A 298 10.65 16.76 5.06
CA ILE A 298 9.32 17.24 4.66
C ILE A 298 9.43 18.48 3.79
N ALA A 299 10.23 19.47 4.18
CA ALA A 299 10.36 20.69 3.41
C ALA A 299 11.02 20.45 2.04
N ASN A 300 12.06 19.60 1.97
CA ASN A 300 12.70 19.22 0.71
C ASN A 300 11.73 18.48 -0.21
N ALA A 301 10.92 17.56 0.31
CA ALA A 301 9.96 16.79 -0.48
C ALA A 301 8.80 17.65 -0.98
N VAL A 302 8.32 18.61 -0.18
CA VAL A 302 7.18 19.46 -0.52
C VAL A 302 7.58 20.61 -1.45
N PHE A 303 8.69 21.30 -1.16
CA PHE A 303 9.08 22.52 -1.87
C PHE A 303 10.29 22.34 -2.80
N GLY A 304 11.08 21.28 -2.62
CA GLY A 304 12.30 20.99 -3.38
C GLY A 304 12.22 19.76 -4.28
N SER A 305 11.03 19.21 -4.52
CA SER A 305 10.87 18.02 -5.39
C SER A 305 11.28 18.31 -6.83
N ASN A 306 11.69 17.25 -7.54
CA ASN A 306 11.97 17.31 -8.97
C ASN A 306 11.22 16.18 -9.72
N PRO A 307 10.23 16.50 -10.58
CA PRO A 307 9.71 17.83 -10.87
C PRO A 307 9.02 18.49 -9.66
N LYS A 308 8.90 19.82 -9.68
CA LYS A 308 8.25 20.60 -8.61
C LYS A 308 6.76 20.26 -8.52
N ILE A 309 6.23 20.19 -7.30
CA ILE A 309 4.77 20.19 -7.08
C ILE A 309 4.22 21.53 -7.59
N SER A 310 3.05 21.50 -8.24
CA SER A 310 2.37 22.71 -8.71
C SER A 310 2.17 23.71 -7.57
N ASP A 311 2.48 24.97 -7.85
CA ASP A 311 2.25 26.11 -6.97
C ASP A 311 0.77 26.26 -6.60
N ASP A 312 -0.17 25.97 -7.50
CA ASP A 312 -1.61 25.91 -7.23
C ASP A 312 -1.95 24.90 -6.14
N VAL A 313 -1.37 23.70 -6.21
CA VAL A 313 -1.58 22.63 -5.22
C VAL A 313 -1.05 23.06 -3.86
N LEU A 314 0.17 23.60 -3.80
CA LEU A 314 0.80 24.02 -2.56
C LEU A 314 0.13 25.26 -1.97
N ALA A 315 -0.23 26.26 -2.78
CA ALA A 315 -0.93 27.46 -2.34
C ALA A 315 -2.27 27.08 -1.69
N LYS A 316 -3.00 26.15 -2.32
CA LYS A 316 -4.25 25.64 -1.76
C LYS A 316 -4.04 24.80 -0.49
N ALA A 317 -3.05 23.93 -0.47
CA ALA A 317 -2.76 23.05 0.67
C ALA A 317 -2.29 23.82 1.91
N PHE A 318 -1.42 24.82 1.72
CA PHE A 318 -0.86 25.65 2.78
C PHE A 318 -1.72 26.88 3.10
N GLN A 319 -2.77 27.14 2.31
CA GLN A 319 -3.69 28.28 2.47
C GLN A 319 -2.97 29.64 2.42
N VAL A 320 -2.03 29.77 1.48
CA VAL A 320 -1.21 30.97 1.28
C VAL A 320 -1.24 31.40 -0.18
N ASP A 321 -0.78 32.61 -0.45
CA ASP A 321 -0.59 33.08 -1.81
C ASP A 321 0.53 32.32 -2.54
N LYS A 322 0.39 32.18 -3.86
CA LYS A 322 1.42 31.60 -4.74
C LYS A 322 2.81 32.23 -4.55
N LYS A 323 2.88 33.54 -4.29
CA LYS A 323 4.16 34.24 -4.05
C LYS A 323 4.94 33.67 -2.86
N VAL A 324 4.23 33.21 -1.81
CA VAL A 324 4.86 32.56 -0.66
C VAL A 324 5.39 31.19 -1.07
N VAL A 325 4.61 30.43 -1.85
CA VAL A 325 5.04 29.14 -2.39
C VAL A 325 6.24 29.28 -3.31
N ASP A 326 6.23 30.24 -4.23
CA ASP A 326 7.34 30.53 -5.15
C ASP A 326 8.61 30.86 -4.36
N HIS A 327 8.48 31.65 -3.30
CA HIS A 327 9.58 31.97 -2.41
C HIS A 327 10.14 30.72 -1.71
N LEU A 328 9.27 29.84 -1.20
CA LEU A 328 9.67 28.57 -0.58
C LEU A 328 10.31 27.61 -1.59
N GLN A 329 9.75 27.47 -2.79
CA GLN A 329 10.30 26.65 -3.86
C GLN A 329 11.59 27.20 -4.47
N ALA A 330 11.91 28.48 -4.23
CA ALA A 330 13.17 29.10 -4.60
C ALA A 330 14.27 28.93 -3.52
N GLN A 331 13.91 28.49 -2.30
CA GLN A 331 14.90 28.22 -1.27
C GLN A 331 15.81 27.05 -1.65
N PHE A 332 17.04 27.07 -1.15
CA PHE A 332 17.95 25.94 -1.25
C PHE A 332 17.64 24.91 -0.17
N TRP A 333 16.96 23.84 -0.56
CA TRP A 333 16.61 22.73 0.33
C TRP A 333 17.80 21.76 0.47
N TRP A 334 18.60 21.95 1.52
CA TRP A 334 19.84 21.21 1.75
C TRP A 334 19.59 19.73 2.09
N PRO A 335 20.22 18.76 1.41
CA PRO A 335 20.25 17.36 1.83
C PRO A 335 21.22 17.21 3.01
N ASN A 336 20.72 16.77 4.16
CA ASN A 336 21.48 16.68 5.41
C ASN A 336 22.10 15.29 5.65
N ASN A 337 22.29 14.52 4.59
CA ASN A 337 22.66 13.11 4.57
C ASN A 337 23.66 12.75 3.47
#